data_AF-A0A7J4V834-F1
#
_entry.id   AF-A0A7J4V834-F1
#
_cell.length_a   1.000
_cell.length_b   1.000
_cell.length_c   1.000
_cell.angle_alpha   90.00
_cell.angle_beta   90.00
_cell.angle_gamma   90.00
#
_symmetry.space_group_name_H-M   'P 1'
#
loop_
_entity.id
_entity.type
_entity.pdbx_description
1 polymer ?
#
loop_
_entity_poly.entity_id
_entity_poly.type
_entity_poly.pdbx_seq_one_letter_code
_entity_poly.pdbx_strand_id
1 'polypeptide(L)' 'DTDLAMTRLFGGFNERFHSPHREAWPLDPGFKEREVLYKLYHQMNHLILFGQGYLGNVKSGIELLI' A
#
# COMPACT_ATOMS: atom_id res chain seq x y z
N ASP A 1 10.14 1.53 -2.94
CA ASP A 1 8.69 1.72 -3.18
C ASP A 1 7.78 0.72 -2.47
N THR A 2 7.91 -0.59 -2.69
CA THR A 2 6.99 -1.60 -2.14
C THR A 2 6.91 -1.58 -0.61
N ASP A 3 8.06 -1.53 0.08
CA ASP A 3 8.08 -1.46 1.55
C ASP A 3 7.42 -0.19 2.08
N LEU A 4 7.57 0.93 1.37
CA LEU A 4 6.91 2.19 1.72
C LEU A 4 5.39 2.08 1.58
N ALA A 5 4.88 1.39 0.56
CA ALA A 5 3.45 1.12 0.43
C ALA A 5 2.93 0.28 1.60
N MET A 6 3.72 -0.68 2.10
CA MET A 6 3.36 -1.47 3.28
C MET A 6 3.28 -0.64 4.56
N THR A 7 4.20 0.29 4.76
CA THR A 7 4.12 1.21 5.92
C THR A 7 2.84 2.06 5.93
N ARG A 8 2.12 2.13 4.80
CA ARG A 8 0.87 2.89 4.61
C ARG A 8 -0.39 2.03 4.55
N LEU A 9 -0.30 0.72 4.74
CA LEU A 9 -1.43 -0.20 4.58
C LEU A 9 -2.33 -0.27 5.82
N PHE A 10 -1.76 -0.17 7.02
CA PHE A 10 -2.48 -0.36 8.29
C PHE A 10 -2.41 0.87 9.18
N GLY A 11 -3.04 1.96 8.74
CA GLY A 11 -3.09 3.23 9.49
C GLY A 11 -1.89 4.16 9.27
N GLY A 12 -0.80 3.67 8.66
CA GLY A 12 0.31 4.52 8.25
C GLY A 12 1.35 4.75 9.33
N PHE A 13 2.61 4.85 8.91
CA PHE A 13 3.65 5.47 9.75
C PHE A 13 3.51 6.99 9.68
N ASN A 14 3.99 7.68 10.71
CA ASN A 14 3.87 9.14 10.78
C ASN A 14 4.90 9.86 9.89
N GLU A 15 4.75 11.19 9.78
CA GLU A 15 5.63 12.02 8.96
C GLU A 15 7.10 12.04 9.42
N ARG A 16 7.38 11.71 10.69
CA ARG A 16 8.75 11.58 11.17
C ARG A 16 9.49 10.42 10.49
N PHE A 17 8.77 9.40 10.05
CA PHE A 17 9.33 8.32 9.23
C PHE A 17 9.41 8.74 7.74
N HIS A 18 8.36 9.37 7.21
CA HIS A 18 8.26 9.62 5.78
C HIS A 18 9.05 10.82 5.25
N SER A 19 9.23 11.91 6.03
CA SER A 19 9.97 13.10 5.58
C SER A 19 11.42 12.80 5.20
N PRO A 20 12.27 12.23 6.09
CA PRO A 20 13.65 11.98 5.75
C PRO A 20 13.80 10.98 4.60
N HIS A 21 12.89 10.01 4.48
CA HIS A 21 12.87 9.11 3.32
C HIS A 21 12.61 9.87 2.02
N ARG A 22 11.60 10.76 1.95
CA ARG A 22 11.29 11.51 0.72
C ARG A 22 12.39 12.50 0.34
N GLU A 23 13.10 13.04 1.33
CA GLU A 23 14.24 13.94 1.10
C GLU A 23 15.46 13.18 0.54
N ALA A 24 15.81 12.03 1.13
CA ALA A 24 16.95 11.23 0.69
C ALA A 24 16.67 10.42 -0.59
N TRP A 25 15.43 9.96 -0.75
CA TRP A 25 14.98 9.14 -1.87
C TRP A 25 13.57 9.55 -2.32
N PRO A 26 13.48 10.56 -3.20
CA PRO A 26 12.22 11.00 -3.77
C PRO A 26 11.48 9.86 -4.46
N LEU A 27 10.15 9.94 -4.44
CA LEU A 27 9.30 8.95 -5.09
C LEU A 27 9.31 9.16 -6.59
N ASP A 28 9.51 8.08 -7.34
CA ASP A 28 9.44 8.13 -8.79
C ASP A 28 8.02 8.48 -9.27
N PRO A 29 7.89 9.12 -10.45
CA PRO A 29 6.60 9.30 -11.11
C PRO A 29 5.83 7.97 -11.20
N GLY A 30 4.51 8.04 -11.01
CA GLY A 30 3.65 6.85 -11.01
C GLY A 30 3.64 6.06 -9.70
N PHE A 31 4.29 6.54 -8.64
CA PHE A 31 4.29 5.84 -7.35
C PHE A 31 2.88 5.64 -6.79
N LYS A 32 1.97 6.60 -6.97
CA LYS A 32 0.60 6.51 -6.41
C LYS A 32 -0.16 5.32 -6.99
N GLU A 33 -0.03 5.11 -8.29
CA GLU A 33 -0.63 4.01 -9.04
C GLU A 33 0.00 2.67 -8.62
N ARG A 34 1.34 2.63 -8.51
CA ARG A 34 2.04 1.44 -8.02
C ARG A 34 1.72 1.14 -6.54
N GLU A 35 1.49 2.15 -5.72
CA GLU A 35 1.13 1.99 -4.30
C GLU A 35 -0.16 1.17 -4.15
N VAL A 36 -1.16 1.41 -5.00
CA VAL A 36 -2.40 0.61 -5.04
C VAL A 36 -2.08 -0.85 -5.34
N LEU A 37 -1.25 -1.11 -6.36
CA LEU A 37 -0.85 -2.47 -6.74
C LEU A 37 -0.08 -3.18 -5.62
N TYR A 38 0.86 -2.50 -4.98
CA TYR A 38 1.65 -3.07 -3.87
C TYR A 38 0.78 -3.39 -2.66
N LYS A 39 -0.17 -2.51 -2.32
CA LYS A 39 -1.12 -2.74 -1.24
C LYS A 39 -2.05 -3.92 -1.55
N LEU A 40 -2.52 -4.03 -2.79
CA LEU A 40 -3.41 -5.10 -3.23
C LEU A 40 -2.80 -6.49 -3.00
N TYR A 41 -1.53 -6.69 -3.36
CA TYR A 41 -0.83 -7.95 -3.10
C TYR A 41 -0.91 -8.38 -1.62
N HIS A 42 -0.64 -7.45 -0.70
CA HIS A 42 -0.68 -7.74 0.73
C HIS A 42 -2.12 -7.94 1.24
N GLN A 43 -3.09 -7.19 0.72
CA GLN A 43 -4.50 -7.38 1.06
C GLN A 43 -5.00 -8.76 0.62
N MET A 44 -4.57 -9.26 -0.55
CA MET A 44 -4.87 -10.61 -1.00
C MET A 44 -4.23 -11.67 -0.09
N ASN A 45 -2.96 -11.48 0.30
CA ASN A 45 -2.32 -12.35 1.28
C ASN A 45 -3.10 -12.39 2.61
N HIS A 46 -3.59 -11.24 3.07
CA HIS A 46 -4.40 -11.18 4.28
C HIS A 46 -5.79 -11.80 4.12
N LEU A 47 -6.41 -11.70 2.95
CA LEU A 47 -7.63 -12.43 2.65
C LEU A 47 -7.42 -13.95 2.75
N ILE A 48 -6.30 -14.45 2.21
CA ILE A 48 -5.95 -15.88 2.27
C ILE A 48 -5.67 -16.32 3.72
N LEU A 49 -4.90 -15.54 4.47
CA LEU A 49 -4.43 -15.93 5.80
C LEU A 49 -5.43 -15.66 6.93
N PHE A 50 -6.25 -14.62 6.80
CA PHE A 50 -7.10 -14.10 7.89
C PHE A 50 -8.59 -14.00 7.51
N GLY A 51 -8.94 -14.36 6.28
CA GLY A 51 -10.33 -14.55 5.86
C GLY A 51 -11.06 -13.29 5.40
N GLN A 52 -12.39 -13.41 5.34
CA GLN A 52 -13.27 -12.48 4.59
C GLN A 52 -13.25 -11.03 5.06
N GLY A 53 -12.74 -10.73 6.26
CA GLY A 53 -12.57 -9.35 6.74
C GLY A 53 -11.74 -8.47 5.80
N TYR A 54 -10.89 -9.07 4.96
CA TYR A 54 -10.06 -8.35 3.98
C TYR A 54 -10.67 -8.29 2.58
N LEU A 55 -11.80 -8.97 2.31
CA LEU A 55 -12.38 -9.06 0.97
C LEU A 55 -12.79 -7.67 0.42
N GLY A 56 -13.34 -6.81 1.28
CA GLY A 56 -13.70 -5.44 0.88
C GLY A 56 -12.48 -4.65 0.40
N ASN A 57 -11.38 -4.73 1.14
CA ASN A 57 -10.12 -4.07 0.79
C ASN A 57 -9.57 -4.53 -0.57
N VAL A 58 -9.61 -5.85 -0.83
CA VAL A 58 -9.17 -6.42 -2.11
C VAL A 58 -10.03 -5.92 -3.27
N LYS A 59 -11.36 -5.91 -3.11
CA LYS A 59 -12.28 -5.42 -4.15
C LYS A 59 -12.04 -3.95 -4.49
N SER A 60 -11.95 -3.09 -3.48
CA SER A 60 -11.66 -1.67 -3.68
C SER A 60 -10.29 -1.45 -4.33
N GLY A 61 -9.28 -2.23 -3.96
CA GLY A 61 -7.97 -2.17 -4.60
C GLY A 61 -8.00 -2.55 -6.09
N ILE A 62 -8.79 -3.56 -6.46
CA ILE A 62 -9.00 -3.95 -7.86
C ILE A 62 -9.72 -2.84 -8.63
N GLU A 63 -10.81 -2.29 -8.09
CA GLU A 63 -11.58 -1.21 -8.72
C GLU A 63 -10.75 0.04 -9.01
N LEU A 64 -9.74 0.34 -8.19
CA LEU A 64 -8.83 1.48 -8.39
C LEU A 64 -7.80 1.25 -9.53
N LEU A 65 -7.67 0.03 -10.03
CA LEU A 65 -6.70 -0.35 -11.07
C LEU A 65 -7.34 -0.58 -12.45
N ILE A 66 -8.65 -0.43 -12.58
CA ILE A 66 -9.41 -0.59 -13.84
C ILE A 66 -9.93 0.77 -14.30
#